data_AF-A0A5M8PZ54-F1
#
_entry.id   AF-A0A5M8PZ54-F1
#
_cell.length_a   1.000
_cell.length_b   1.000
_cell.length_c   1.000
_cell.angle_alpha   90.00
_cell.angle_beta   90.00
_cell.angle_gamma   90.00
#
_symmetry.space_group_name_H-M   'P 1'
#
loop_
_entity.id
_entity.type
_entity.pdbx_description
1 polymer ?
#
loop_
_entity_poly.entity_id
_entity_poly.type
_entity_poly.pdbx_seq_one_letter_code
_entity_poly.pdbx_strand_id
1 'polypeptide(L)'
;MRTAHRLLIAAVLVLAFLILVKVRLYEIWDQNNVPAYIRSSLGFSLGFDDDDDPFSHPPLRTVSDKVIVIAKMEREDTDWVAENLPDWQHAIYTVDNPNATLHTPANKGHESMAYLTYIIEHYDALPTIMALIHPRRNGFWAAWHTDTPLHDNVDSLRKLRTDFVRRNGYANLRCNWNPGCKLEQRNNAHVTPQIWRELFAGTEAPGEIGATCCAQFAVSRERVLRRGRGEYERYRRWVLDTELEDRASGRVMEYLWHVIFGMETVYCPDEYTCYCDVYGQC
;
A
#
# COMPACT_ATOMS: atom_id res chain seq x y z
N MET A 1 -53.74 19.80 -8.54
CA MET A 1 -52.43 20.39 -8.91
C MET A 1 -51.34 20.17 -7.86
N ARG A 2 -51.56 20.50 -6.56
CA ARG A 2 -50.51 20.35 -5.52
C ARG A 2 -50.06 18.91 -5.24
N THR A 3 -50.95 17.91 -5.36
CA THR A 3 -50.63 16.49 -5.15
C THR A 3 -49.80 15.90 -6.29
N ALA A 4 -50.16 16.18 -7.55
CA ALA A 4 -49.37 15.75 -8.72
C ALA A 4 -47.94 16.33 -8.70
N HIS A 5 -47.78 17.58 -8.27
CA HIS A 5 -46.47 18.21 -8.13
C HIS A 5 -45.62 17.55 -7.02
N ARG A 6 -46.23 17.20 -5.88
CA ARG A 6 -45.57 16.45 -4.81
C ARG A 6 -45.14 15.05 -5.24
N LEU A 7 -45.98 14.35 -6.02
CA LEU A 7 -45.66 13.03 -6.57
C LEU A 7 -44.51 13.09 -7.57
N LEU A 8 -44.47 14.12 -8.42
CA LEU A 8 -43.37 14.33 -9.37
C LEU A 8 -42.04 14.59 -8.63
N ILE A 9 -42.05 15.47 -7.61
CA ILE A 9 -40.87 15.74 -6.79
C ILE A 9 -40.39 14.46 -6.09
N ALA A 10 -41.30 13.68 -5.50
CA ALA A 10 -40.95 12.41 -4.86
C ALA A 10 -40.33 11.42 -5.85
N ALA A 11 -40.87 11.29 -7.07
CA ALA A 11 -40.32 10.43 -8.10
C ALA A 11 -38.90 10.86 -8.54
N VAL A 12 -38.66 12.17 -8.69
CA VAL A 12 -37.34 12.71 -9.02
C VAL A 12 -36.33 12.44 -7.91
N LEU A 13 -36.72 12.62 -6.64
CA LEU A 13 -35.85 12.34 -5.49
C LEU A 13 -35.52 10.85 -5.37
N VAL A 14 -36.49 9.96 -5.59
CA VAL A 14 -36.26 8.50 -5.60
C VAL A 14 -35.32 8.12 -6.74
N LEU A 15 -35.52 8.67 -7.94
CA LEU A 15 -34.63 8.42 -9.08
C LEU A 15 -33.21 8.91 -8.79
N ALA A 16 -33.05 10.12 -8.25
CA ALA A 16 -31.74 10.66 -7.86
C ALA A 16 -31.06 9.77 -6.80
N PHE A 17 -31.80 9.31 -5.79
CA PHE A 17 -31.30 8.38 -4.80
C PHE A 17 -30.86 7.04 -5.40
N LEU A 18 -31.65 6.44 -6.30
CA LEU A 18 -31.30 5.20 -6.99
C LEU A 18 -30.06 5.36 -7.86
N ILE A 19 -29.90 6.52 -8.52
CA ILE A 19 -28.70 6.84 -9.29
C ILE A 19 -27.48 6.92 -8.36
N LEU A 20 -27.59 7.63 -7.23
CA LEU A 20 -26.49 7.71 -6.24
C LEU A 20 -26.11 6.34 -5.68
N VAL A 21 -27.10 5.51 -5.34
CA VAL A 21 -26.84 4.13 -4.88
C VAL A 21 -26.16 3.31 -5.96
N LYS A 22 -26.61 3.40 -7.22
CA LYS A 22 -25.99 2.68 -8.34
C LYS A 22 -24.54 3.11 -8.55
N VAL A 23 -24.27 4.42 -8.53
CA VAL A 23 -22.90 4.95 -8.64
C VAL A 23 -22.04 4.42 -7.50
N ARG A 24 -22.56 4.45 -6.26
CA ARG A 24 -21.78 4.04 -5.10
C ARG A 24 -21.51 2.54 -5.05
N LEU A 25 -22.47 1.72 -5.50
CA LEU A 25 -22.27 0.28 -5.68
C LEU A 25 -21.25 0.00 -6.78
N TYR A 26 -21.28 0.75 -7.88
CA TYR A 26 -20.28 0.61 -8.95
C TYR A 26 -18.88 0.98 -8.48
N GLU A 27 -18.73 2.05 -7.71
CA GLU A 27 -17.42 2.46 -7.14
C GLU A 27 -16.88 1.42 -6.17
N ILE A 28 -17.73 0.84 -5.31
CA ILE A 28 -17.33 -0.28 -4.43
C ILE A 28 -16.95 -1.50 -5.27
N TRP A 29 -17.72 -1.80 -6.33
CA TRP A 29 -17.46 -2.93 -7.22
C TRP A 29 -16.11 -2.81 -7.95
N ASP A 30 -15.79 -1.60 -8.40
CA ASP A 30 -14.56 -1.23 -9.09
C ASP A 30 -13.34 -1.19 -8.15
N GLN A 31 -13.49 -0.56 -6.98
CA GLN A 31 -12.45 -0.50 -5.94
C GLN A 31 -11.96 -1.88 -5.51
N ASN A 32 -12.86 -2.87 -5.47
CA ASN A 32 -12.51 -4.23 -5.07
C ASN A 32 -12.11 -5.13 -6.25
N ASN A 33 -12.02 -4.59 -7.48
CA ASN A 33 -11.74 -5.36 -8.70
C ASN A 33 -12.54 -6.68 -8.79
N VAL A 34 -13.82 -6.62 -8.43
CA VAL A 34 -14.67 -7.80 -8.32
C VAL A 34 -14.78 -8.62 -9.63
N PRO A 35 -14.72 -8.04 -10.84
CA PRO A 35 -14.65 -8.84 -12.07
C PRO A 35 -13.44 -9.79 -12.11
N ALA A 36 -12.26 -9.34 -11.66
CA ALA A 36 -11.08 -10.20 -11.54
C ALA A 36 -11.29 -11.30 -10.49
N TYR A 37 -11.92 -10.98 -9.36
CA TYR A 37 -12.29 -11.96 -8.33
C TYR A 37 -13.28 -13.02 -8.83
N ILE A 38 -14.30 -12.61 -9.60
CA ILE A 38 -15.25 -13.55 -10.21
C ILE A 38 -14.53 -14.40 -11.26
N ARG A 39 -13.65 -13.80 -12.07
CA ARG A 39 -12.84 -14.52 -13.07
C ARG A 39 -11.90 -15.53 -12.42
N SER A 40 -11.28 -15.22 -11.28
CA SER A 40 -10.43 -16.17 -10.55
C SER A 40 -11.23 -17.24 -9.82
N SER A 41 -12.43 -16.89 -9.32
CA SER A 41 -13.31 -17.84 -8.62
C SER A 41 -14.04 -18.81 -9.57
N LEU A 42 -14.29 -18.38 -10.81
CA LEU A 42 -14.92 -19.18 -11.88
C LEU A 42 -13.90 -19.76 -12.88
N GLY A 43 -12.65 -19.28 -12.85
CA GLY A 43 -11.57 -19.68 -13.73
C GLY A 43 -10.75 -20.82 -13.14
N PHE A 44 -11.01 -22.02 -13.66
CA PHE A 44 -10.13 -23.18 -13.78
C PHE A 44 -8.72 -23.04 -13.17
N SER A 45 -8.44 -23.85 -12.14
CA SER A 45 -7.10 -24.16 -11.67
C SER A 45 -6.30 -24.77 -12.82
N LEU A 46 -5.54 -23.95 -13.58
CA LEU A 46 -4.44 -24.46 -14.37
C LEU A 46 -3.26 -24.62 -13.41
N GLY A 47 -3.14 -25.84 -12.88
CA GLY A 47 -1.87 -26.30 -12.31
C GLY A 47 -0.81 -26.21 -13.39
N PHE A 48 0.20 -25.38 -13.14
CA PHE A 48 1.50 -25.52 -13.76
C PHE A 48 2.34 -26.29 -12.74
N ASP A 49 2.49 -27.58 -12.98
CA ASP A 49 3.53 -28.38 -12.37
C ASP A 49 4.85 -27.93 -13.02
N ASP A 50 5.72 -27.27 -12.26
CA ASP A 50 7.11 -27.07 -12.66
C ASP A 50 7.90 -28.33 -12.25
N ASP A 51 8.56 -28.94 -13.23
CA ASP A 51 9.39 -30.13 -13.08
C ASP A 51 10.54 -29.92 -12.07
N ASP A 52 10.62 -30.80 -11.07
CA ASP A 52 11.74 -30.92 -10.14
C ASP A 52 13.03 -31.36 -10.86
N ASP A 53 14.06 -30.51 -10.89
CA ASP A 53 15.44 -30.87 -11.25
C ASP A 53 16.16 -31.49 -10.03
N PRO A 54 16.57 -32.77 -10.07
CA PRO A 54 17.11 -33.46 -8.90
C PRO A 54 18.56 -33.12 -8.54
N PHE A 55 19.18 -32.10 -9.16
CA PHE A 55 20.59 -31.77 -8.94
C PHE A 55 20.89 -30.32 -8.57
N SER A 56 20.02 -29.67 -7.79
CA SER A 56 20.41 -28.43 -7.10
C SER A 56 20.94 -28.72 -5.69
N HIS A 57 22.27 -28.67 -5.54
CA HIS A 57 22.90 -28.60 -4.23
C HIS A 57 22.35 -27.40 -3.44
N PRO A 58 22.09 -27.52 -2.12
CA PRO A 58 21.55 -26.41 -1.35
C PRO A 58 22.54 -25.24 -1.44
N PRO A 59 22.12 -24.06 -1.95
CA PRO A 59 23.00 -22.91 -1.92
C PRO A 59 23.31 -22.63 -0.45
N LEU A 60 24.59 -22.40 -0.16
CA LEU A 60 25.02 -21.81 1.10
C LEU A 60 24.06 -20.66 1.42
N ARG A 61 23.41 -20.69 2.60
CA ARG A 61 22.45 -19.67 3.05
C ARG A 61 23.10 -18.28 2.94
N THR A 62 22.93 -17.64 1.80
CA THR A 62 23.17 -16.22 1.62
C THR A 62 22.08 -15.54 2.44
N VAL A 63 22.47 -14.64 3.35
CA VAL A 63 21.50 -13.80 4.05
C VAL A 63 20.68 -13.10 2.96
N SER A 64 19.37 -13.35 2.91
CA SER A 64 18.48 -12.78 1.90
C SER A 64 18.69 -11.27 1.85
N ASP A 65 18.84 -10.68 0.66
CA ASP A 65 19.10 -9.24 0.53
C ASP A 65 17.80 -8.41 0.47
N LYS A 66 16.68 -9.00 0.90
CA LYS A 66 15.34 -8.43 0.84
C LYS A 66 14.63 -8.58 2.19
N VAL A 67 13.80 -7.61 2.56
CA VAL A 67 13.02 -7.63 3.80
C VAL A 67 11.56 -7.29 3.57
N ILE A 68 10.69 -7.90 4.36
CA ILE A 68 9.29 -7.55 4.52
C ILE A 68 9.13 -6.80 5.85
N VAL A 69 8.61 -5.58 5.82
CA VAL A 69 8.33 -4.78 7.01
C VAL A 69 6.82 -4.71 7.22
N ILE A 70 6.36 -5.10 8.40
CA ILE A 70 4.94 -5.15 8.74
C ILE A 70 4.73 -4.45 10.08
N ALA A 71 3.67 -3.63 10.15
CA ALA A 71 3.08 -3.19 11.40
C ALA A 71 1.88 -4.08 11.74
N LYS A 72 1.82 -4.64 12.94
CA LYS A 72 0.68 -5.44 13.37
C LYS A 72 0.20 -5.06 14.76
N MET A 73 -1.07 -5.32 15.03
CA MET A 73 -1.53 -5.45 16.42
C MET A 73 -1.16 -6.82 16.98
N GLU A 74 -1.02 -6.94 18.30
CA GLU A 74 -0.66 -8.19 18.98
C GLU A 74 -1.61 -9.35 18.62
N ARG A 75 -2.90 -9.04 18.45
CA ARG A 75 -3.96 -9.98 18.07
C ARG A 75 -3.93 -10.43 16.61
N GLU A 76 -3.13 -9.81 15.75
CA GLU A 76 -3.06 -10.16 14.33
C GLU A 76 -2.02 -11.27 14.10
N ASP A 77 -2.42 -12.26 13.31
CA ASP A 77 -1.56 -13.36 12.89
C ASP A 77 -0.71 -12.96 11.68
N THR A 78 0.59 -13.18 11.80
CA THR A 78 1.61 -12.89 10.79
C THR A 78 2.57 -14.07 10.57
N ASP A 79 2.28 -15.24 11.14
CA ASP A 79 3.16 -16.42 11.06
C ASP A 79 3.32 -16.89 9.61
N TRP A 80 2.28 -16.63 8.80
CA TRP A 80 2.27 -16.88 7.36
C TRP A 80 3.47 -16.28 6.60
N VAL A 81 4.06 -15.18 7.09
CA VAL A 81 5.20 -14.53 6.44
C VAL A 81 6.41 -15.47 6.42
N ALA A 82 6.77 -16.00 7.58
CA ALA A 82 7.90 -16.91 7.70
C ALA A 82 7.62 -18.26 7.02
N GLU A 83 6.38 -18.74 7.08
CA GLU A 83 5.96 -20.01 6.47
C GLU A 83 5.96 -19.97 4.94
N ASN A 84 5.52 -18.87 4.33
CA ASN A 84 5.25 -18.79 2.89
C ASN A 84 6.29 -18.00 2.10
N LEU A 85 7.10 -17.16 2.77
CA LEU A 85 8.11 -16.30 2.16
C LEU A 85 9.49 -16.49 2.83
N PRO A 86 10.02 -17.72 2.90
CA PRO A 86 11.28 -18.02 3.59
C PRO A 86 12.50 -17.32 2.96
N ASP A 87 12.40 -16.93 1.70
CA ASP A 87 13.44 -16.20 0.96
C ASP A 87 13.48 -14.70 1.32
N TRP A 88 12.58 -14.20 2.16
CA TRP A 88 12.56 -12.82 2.63
C TRP A 88 12.94 -12.77 4.11
N GLN A 89 13.82 -11.84 4.47
CA GLN A 89 13.89 -11.40 5.86
C GLN A 89 12.57 -10.74 6.26
N HIS A 90 12.27 -10.66 7.56
CA HIS A 90 11.05 -10.01 8.04
C HIS A 90 11.32 -9.18 9.29
N ALA A 91 10.72 -8.00 9.34
CA ALA A 91 10.71 -7.09 10.48
C ALA A 91 9.26 -6.75 10.82
N ILE A 92 8.71 -7.44 11.82
CA ILE A 92 7.30 -7.37 12.20
C ILE A 92 7.20 -6.61 13.52
N TYR A 93 6.73 -5.37 13.46
CA TYR A 93 6.56 -4.49 14.61
C TYR A 93 5.17 -4.66 15.22
N THR A 94 5.10 -4.98 16.51
CA THR A 94 3.85 -4.99 17.27
C THR A 94 3.61 -3.59 17.85
N VAL A 95 2.63 -2.88 17.30
CA VAL A 95 2.47 -1.43 17.54
C VAL A 95 1.75 -1.09 18.85
N ASP A 96 1.00 -2.05 19.39
CA ASP A 96 0.18 -1.92 20.61
C ASP A 96 0.77 -2.65 21.83
N ASN A 97 1.98 -3.23 21.70
CA ASN A 97 2.69 -3.87 22.81
C ASN A 97 4.12 -3.33 22.96
N PRO A 98 4.40 -2.44 23.94
CA PRO A 98 5.74 -1.87 24.15
C PRO A 98 6.78 -2.88 24.65
N ASN A 99 6.36 -4.08 25.08
CA ASN A 99 7.27 -5.15 25.51
C ASN A 99 7.64 -6.11 24.37
N ALA A 100 7.08 -5.92 23.17
CA ALA A 100 7.44 -6.74 22.02
C ALA A 100 8.88 -6.47 21.57
N THR A 101 9.56 -7.49 21.06
CA THR A 101 10.95 -7.40 20.58
C THR A 101 11.13 -6.28 19.55
N LEU A 102 10.22 -6.19 18.59
CA LEU A 102 10.09 -5.07 17.67
C LEU A 102 8.79 -4.35 18.01
N HIS A 103 8.90 -3.12 18.47
CA HIS A 103 7.78 -2.25 18.84
C HIS A 103 8.03 -0.84 18.31
N THR A 104 6.97 -0.06 18.18
CA THR A 104 7.04 1.34 17.78
C THR A 104 7.13 2.27 19.00
N PRO A 105 7.65 3.49 18.85
CA PRO A 105 7.70 4.45 19.97
C PRO A 105 6.31 4.90 20.45
N ALA A 106 5.28 4.77 19.60
CA ALA A 106 3.89 4.98 19.94
C ALA A 106 2.98 4.20 18.97
N ASN A 107 1.75 3.91 19.40
CA ASN A 107 0.68 3.41 18.53
C ASN A 107 -0.04 4.59 17.85
N LYS A 108 0.61 5.22 16.86
CA LYS A 108 0.09 6.40 16.14
C LYS A 108 0.61 6.45 14.70
N GLY A 109 -0.25 6.82 13.76
CA GLY A 109 0.03 6.89 12.33
C GLY A 109 -0.10 5.54 11.61
N HIS A 110 -0.83 4.57 12.18
CA HIS A 110 -0.94 3.21 11.66
C HIS A 110 0.44 2.58 11.29
N GLU A 111 0.56 1.98 10.11
CA GLU A 111 1.77 1.31 9.62
C GLU A 111 2.96 2.26 9.43
N SER A 112 2.70 3.56 9.24
CA SER A 112 3.75 4.53 8.98
C SER A 112 4.79 4.62 10.09
N MET A 113 4.38 4.41 11.34
CA MET A 113 5.30 4.43 12.47
C MET A 113 6.31 3.30 12.41
N ALA A 114 5.88 2.09 12.07
CA ALA A 114 6.76 0.93 11.93
C ALA A 114 7.69 1.12 10.73
N TYR A 115 7.14 1.57 9.60
CA TYR A 115 7.91 1.77 8.36
C TYR A 115 9.02 2.81 8.55
N LEU A 116 8.69 3.96 9.14
CA LEU A 116 9.69 4.99 9.45
C LEU A 116 10.70 4.52 10.48
N THR A 117 10.25 3.80 11.52
CA THR A 117 11.14 3.27 12.56
C THR A 117 12.16 2.29 11.96
N TYR A 118 11.71 1.35 11.13
CA TYR A 118 12.60 0.43 10.42
C TYR A 118 13.63 1.17 9.56
N ILE A 119 13.18 2.11 8.73
CA ILE A 119 14.09 2.87 7.84
C ILE A 119 15.13 3.64 8.66
N ILE A 120 14.74 4.25 9.78
CA ILE A 120 15.65 5.04 10.64
C ILE A 120 16.68 4.14 11.34
N GLU A 121 16.22 3.03 11.93
CA GLU A 121 17.06 2.12 12.72
C GLU A 121 18.07 1.34 11.85
N HIS A 122 17.67 1.02 10.62
CA HIS A 122 18.48 0.23 9.70
C HIS A 122 19.12 1.05 8.58
N TYR A 123 19.06 2.38 8.64
CA TYR A 123 19.43 3.27 7.53
C TYR A 123 20.82 3.00 6.92
N ASP A 124 21.83 2.66 7.74
CA ASP A 124 23.19 2.37 7.25
C ASP A 124 23.38 0.91 6.77
N ALA A 125 22.40 0.05 7.00
CA ALA A 125 22.44 -1.39 6.73
C ALA A 125 21.17 -1.89 6.01
N LEU A 126 20.53 -1.03 5.22
CA LEU A 126 19.30 -1.37 4.52
C LEU A 126 19.50 -2.53 3.53
N PRO A 127 18.57 -3.49 3.46
CA PRO A 127 18.58 -4.54 2.43
C PRO A 127 18.32 -3.92 1.05
N THR A 128 18.71 -4.63 -0.01
CA THR A 128 18.57 -4.14 -1.40
C THR A 128 17.13 -3.78 -1.73
N ILE A 129 16.17 -4.59 -1.27
CA ILE A 129 14.74 -4.36 -1.44
C ILE A 129 14.04 -4.42 -0.09
N MET A 130 13.15 -3.46 0.14
CA MET A 130 12.21 -3.46 1.25
C MET A 130 10.80 -3.50 0.69
N ALA A 131 10.00 -4.47 1.09
CA ALA A 131 8.57 -4.49 0.87
C ALA A 131 7.86 -4.13 2.17
N LEU A 132 7.12 -3.03 2.17
CA LEU A 132 6.40 -2.53 3.33
C LEU A 132 4.92 -2.79 3.08
N ILE A 133 4.34 -3.71 3.85
CA ILE A 133 2.99 -4.24 3.59
C ILE A 133 2.14 -4.33 4.86
N HIS A 134 0.84 -4.45 4.66
CA HIS A 134 -0.11 -4.68 5.74
C HIS A 134 0.02 -6.09 6.32
N PRO A 135 -0.33 -6.29 7.61
CA PRO A 135 -0.11 -7.57 8.30
C PRO A 135 -0.99 -8.72 7.81
N ARG A 136 -2.08 -8.42 7.11
CA ARG A 136 -3.08 -9.42 6.74
C ARG A 136 -2.69 -10.13 5.45
N ARG A 137 -2.79 -11.46 5.46
CA ARG A 137 -2.48 -12.30 4.30
C ARG A 137 -3.47 -12.11 3.14
N ASN A 138 -4.77 -12.27 3.39
CA ASN A 138 -5.82 -12.28 2.37
C ASN A 138 -7.19 -11.81 2.90
N GLY A 139 -8.19 -11.70 2.01
CA GLY A 139 -9.60 -11.55 2.37
C GLY A 139 -10.31 -10.36 1.70
N PHE A 140 -11.47 -10.63 1.11
CA PHE A 140 -12.30 -9.67 0.34
C PHE A 140 -12.63 -8.36 1.08
N TRP A 141 -12.83 -8.40 2.41
CA TRP A 141 -13.10 -7.20 3.22
C TRP A 141 -11.88 -6.69 3.99
N ALA A 142 -10.84 -7.51 4.11
CA ALA A 142 -9.73 -7.33 5.05
C ALA A 142 -8.39 -7.00 4.38
N ALA A 143 -8.21 -7.39 3.13
CA ALA A 143 -7.02 -7.18 2.31
C ALA A 143 -7.34 -6.53 0.95
N TRP A 144 -8.51 -5.91 0.78
CA TRP A 144 -8.96 -5.26 -0.48
C TRP A 144 -7.94 -4.29 -1.12
N HIS A 145 -6.97 -3.86 -0.32
CA HIS A 145 -5.79 -3.05 -0.65
C HIS A 145 -4.67 -3.78 -1.42
N THR A 146 -4.77 -5.10 -1.61
CA THR A 146 -3.79 -5.94 -2.31
C THR A 146 -4.34 -6.33 -3.68
N ASP A 147 -3.54 -6.20 -4.73
CA ASP A 147 -4.05 -6.24 -6.11
C ASP A 147 -4.03 -7.58 -6.81
N THR A 148 -3.47 -8.61 -6.19
CA THR A 148 -3.52 -9.97 -6.72
C THR A 148 -4.93 -10.55 -6.66
N PRO A 149 -5.25 -11.53 -7.54
CA PRO A 149 -6.45 -12.35 -7.36
C PRO A 149 -6.51 -12.89 -5.92
N LEU A 150 -7.67 -12.75 -5.26
CA LEU A 150 -7.91 -13.10 -3.84
C LEU A 150 -7.29 -12.16 -2.78
N HIS A 151 -6.64 -11.07 -3.19
CA HIS A 151 -5.99 -10.11 -2.30
C HIS A 151 -4.88 -10.73 -1.43
N ASP A 152 -4.09 -11.65 -1.99
CA ASP A 152 -3.07 -12.39 -1.25
C ASP A 152 -1.70 -11.69 -1.30
N ASN A 153 -1.23 -11.25 -0.14
CA ASN A 153 0.10 -10.63 0.03
C ASN A 153 1.24 -11.63 -0.27
N VAL A 154 1.03 -12.93 -0.06
CA VAL A 154 2.01 -13.97 -0.45
C VAL A 154 2.18 -14.01 -1.96
N ASP A 155 1.06 -14.06 -2.70
CA ASP A 155 1.10 -14.10 -4.18
C ASP A 155 1.76 -12.83 -4.74
N SER A 156 1.41 -11.67 -4.15
CA SER A 156 1.97 -10.37 -4.54
C SER A 156 3.49 -10.36 -4.40
N LEU A 157 3.99 -10.79 -3.24
CA LEU A 157 5.44 -10.77 -2.95
C LEU A 157 6.22 -11.85 -3.69
N ARG A 158 5.61 -13.00 -4.00
CA ARG A 158 6.24 -14.04 -4.84
C ARG A 158 6.39 -13.57 -6.29
N LYS A 159 5.38 -12.86 -6.82
CA LYS A 159 5.39 -12.36 -8.20
C LYS A 159 6.08 -11.01 -8.36
N LEU A 160 6.41 -10.33 -7.26
CA LEU A 160 7.06 -9.03 -7.27
C LEU A 160 8.39 -9.09 -8.02
N ARG A 161 8.46 -8.36 -9.13
CA ARG A 161 9.68 -8.21 -9.94
C ARG A 161 10.65 -7.25 -9.25
N THR A 162 11.46 -7.80 -8.35
CA THR A 162 12.45 -7.02 -7.59
C THR A 162 13.42 -6.22 -8.48
N ASP A 163 13.73 -6.70 -9.68
CA ASP A 163 14.52 -5.94 -10.66
C ASP A 163 13.84 -4.66 -11.14
N PHE A 164 12.51 -4.66 -11.29
CA PHE A 164 11.76 -3.45 -11.59
C PHE A 164 11.85 -2.47 -10.41
N VAL A 165 11.65 -2.95 -9.18
CA VAL A 165 11.80 -2.12 -7.96
C VAL A 165 13.19 -1.51 -7.87
N ARG A 166 14.25 -2.25 -8.18
CA ARG A 166 15.63 -1.73 -8.19
C ARG A 166 15.84 -0.63 -9.23
N ARG A 167 15.35 -0.83 -10.46
CA ARG A 167 15.53 0.14 -11.56
C ARG A 167 14.66 1.39 -11.37
N ASN A 168 13.39 1.21 -11.02
CA ASN A 168 12.43 2.28 -10.84
C ASN A 168 12.59 2.98 -9.48
N GLY A 169 13.19 2.29 -8.50
CA GLY A 169 13.43 2.74 -7.14
C GLY A 169 12.24 2.57 -6.20
N TYR A 170 11.02 2.61 -6.71
CA TYR A 170 9.78 2.48 -5.96
C TYR A 170 8.74 1.73 -6.80
N ALA A 171 7.89 0.92 -6.17
CA ALA A 171 6.73 0.33 -6.81
C ALA A 171 5.58 0.28 -5.81
N ASN A 172 4.42 0.82 -6.17
CA ASN A 172 3.22 0.53 -5.42
C ASN A 172 2.81 -0.92 -5.71
N LEU A 173 2.43 -1.68 -4.69
CA LEU A 173 1.92 -3.04 -4.86
C LEU A 173 0.46 -3.05 -5.34
N ARG A 174 -0.19 -1.88 -5.38
CA ARG A 174 -1.46 -1.64 -6.02
C ARG A 174 -1.29 -0.94 -7.37
N CYS A 175 -1.80 -1.58 -8.42
CA CYS A 175 -1.94 -1.07 -9.78
C CYS A 175 -3.34 -0.51 -10.08
N ASN A 176 -4.40 -0.93 -9.37
CA ASN A 176 -5.75 -0.42 -9.55
C ASN A 176 -5.84 1.06 -9.17
N TRP A 177 -6.28 1.89 -10.11
CA TRP A 177 -6.36 3.34 -9.95
C TRP A 177 -7.31 3.83 -8.88
N ASN A 178 -8.29 3.01 -8.49
CA ASN A 178 -9.27 3.35 -7.48
C ASN A 178 -8.93 2.71 -6.13
N PRO A 179 -8.75 3.50 -5.05
CA PRO A 179 -8.72 4.95 -4.98
C PRO A 179 -7.32 5.56 -5.20
N GLY A 180 -7.31 6.85 -5.53
CA GLY A 180 -6.18 7.77 -5.45
C GLY A 180 -5.61 8.24 -6.79
N CYS A 181 -5.85 7.51 -7.88
CA CYS A 181 -5.35 7.86 -9.21
C CYS A 181 -6.39 8.42 -10.18
N LYS A 182 -7.69 8.26 -9.90
CA LYS A 182 -8.75 8.92 -10.68
C LYS A 182 -8.67 10.43 -10.51
N LEU A 183 -8.98 11.20 -11.56
CA LEU A 183 -8.80 12.66 -11.60
C LEU A 183 -9.50 13.36 -10.43
N GLU A 184 -10.73 12.97 -10.14
CA GLU A 184 -11.53 13.49 -9.03
C GLU A 184 -10.96 13.18 -7.64
N GLN A 185 -10.02 12.24 -7.54
CA GLN A 185 -9.37 11.81 -6.30
C GLN A 185 -7.98 12.44 -6.11
N ARG A 186 -7.41 13.09 -7.14
CA ARG A 186 -6.09 13.75 -7.09
C ARG A 186 -6.09 15.07 -6.33
N ASN A 187 -7.28 15.65 -6.12
CA ASN A 187 -7.47 16.74 -5.17
C ASN A 187 -7.48 16.17 -3.75
N ASN A 188 -6.29 15.97 -3.20
CA ASN A 188 -6.10 15.30 -1.92
C ASN A 188 -6.45 16.23 -0.74
N ALA A 189 -7.58 15.96 -0.09
CA ALA A 189 -8.01 16.74 1.07
C ALA A 189 -7.25 16.43 2.37
N HIS A 190 -6.48 15.33 2.42
CA HIS A 190 -5.73 14.93 3.61
C HIS A 190 -4.42 15.70 3.75
N VAL A 191 -3.72 15.95 2.64
CA VAL A 191 -2.45 16.66 2.61
C VAL A 191 -2.69 18.14 2.30
N THR A 192 -2.91 18.94 3.34
CA THR A 192 -3.09 20.38 3.18
C THR A 192 -1.77 21.08 2.84
N PRO A 193 -1.80 22.30 2.26
CA PRO A 193 -0.59 23.08 2.03
C PRO A 193 0.22 23.41 3.30
N GLN A 194 -0.43 23.40 4.46
CA GLN A 194 0.29 23.54 5.74
C GLN A 194 1.04 22.24 6.08
N ILE A 195 0.36 21.10 6.05
CA ILE A 195 0.96 19.77 6.30
C ILE A 195 2.13 19.52 5.34
N TRP A 196 1.96 19.85 4.05
CA TRP A 196 3.03 19.74 3.06
C TRP A 196 4.27 20.54 3.48
N ARG A 197 4.11 21.81 3.88
CA ARG A 197 5.24 22.65 4.30
C ARG A 197 5.92 22.13 5.56
N GLU A 198 5.18 21.56 6.50
CA GLU A 198 5.74 20.93 7.70
C GLU A 198 6.61 19.72 7.35
N LEU A 199 6.15 18.87 6.43
CA LEU A 199 6.85 17.65 6.02
C LEU A 199 8.04 17.93 5.07
N PHE A 200 7.86 18.84 4.13
CA PHE A 200 8.82 19.13 3.05
C PHE A 200 9.57 20.45 3.22
N ALA A 201 9.80 20.88 4.47
CA ALA A 201 10.66 22.01 4.82
C ALA A 201 10.30 23.33 4.09
N GLY A 202 9.00 23.62 3.99
CA GLY A 202 8.51 24.90 3.48
C GLY A 202 8.42 25.01 1.95
N THR A 203 8.64 23.93 1.20
CA THR A 203 8.41 23.94 -0.26
C THR A 203 6.94 24.20 -0.58
N GLU A 204 6.70 24.71 -1.79
CA GLU A 204 5.34 24.94 -2.28
C GLU A 204 4.58 23.62 -2.45
N ALA A 205 3.34 23.59 -1.97
CA ALA A 205 2.49 22.43 -2.11
C ALA A 205 2.04 22.27 -3.58
N PRO A 206 2.02 21.05 -4.12
CA PRO A 206 1.57 20.81 -5.48
C PRO A 206 0.06 21.05 -5.61
N GLY A 207 -0.40 21.33 -6.84
CA GLY A 207 -1.83 21.44 -7.13
C GLY A 207 -2.57 20.10 -7.00
N GLU A 208 -1.87 18.98 -7.20
CA GLU A 208 -2.44 17.64 -7.16
C GLU A 208 -1.47 16.64 -6.51
N ILE A 209 -2.05 15.70 -5.75
CA ILE A 209 -1.34 14.56 -5.18
C ILE A 209 -2.17 13.31 -5.50
N GLY A 210 -1.60 12.41 -6.29
CA GLY A 210 -2.26 11.19 -6.72
C GLY A 210 -1.30 10.02 -6.72
N ALA A 211 -1.72 8.92 -6.14
CA ALA A 211 -1.08 7.62 -6.26
C ALA A 211 -2.12 6.57 -5.94
N THR A 212 -1.89 5.34 -6.40
CA THR A 212 -2.70 4.22 -5.94
C THR A 212 -2.59 4.09 -4.43
N CYS A 213 -3.72 3.86 -3.76
CA CYS A 213 -3.79 3.98 -2.32
C CYS A 213 -3.02 2.90 -1.54
N CYS A 214 -3.13 3.03 -0.21
CA CYS A 214 -3.13 1.90 0.72
C CYS A 214 -1.78 1.39 1.19
N ALA A 215 -0.73 2.22 1.15
CA ALA A 215 0.51 2.04 1.89
C ALA A 215 1.18 0.66 1.79
N GLN A 216 0.99 -0.03 0.67
CA GLN A 216 1.69 -1.27 0.34
C GLN A 216 2.59 -1.00 -0.85
N PHE A 217 3.90 -1.01 -0.62
CA PHE A 217 4.87 -0.65 -1.64
C PHE A 217 6.19 -1.40 -1.44
N ALA A 218 6.95 -1.51 -2.51
CA ALA A 218 8.34 -1.93 -2.48
C ALA A 218 9.25 -0.77 -2.86
N VAL A 219 10.39 -0.66 -2.18
CA VAL A 219 11.36 0.41 -2.40
C VAL A 219 12.78 -0.16 -2.37
N SER A 220 13.66 0.35 -3.21
CA SER A 220 15.06 -0.05 -3.21
C SER A 220 15.86 0.74 -2.17
N ARG A 221 16.91 0.13 -1.62
CA ARG A 221 17.88 0.83 -0.77
C ARG A 221 18.38 2.11 -1.42
N GLU A 222 18.76 2.03 -2.69
CA GLU A 222 19.31 3.17 -3.40
C GLU A 222 18.32 4.33 -3.47
N ARG A 223 17.00 4.04 -3.50
CA ARG A 223 15.96 5.06 -3.47
C ARG A 223 15.77 5.67 -2.08
N VAL A 224 15.78 4.85 -1.02
CA VAL A 224 15.71 5.33 0.37
C VAL A 224 16.90 6.25 0.69
N LEU A 225 18.11 5.85 0.29
CA LEU A 225 19.33 6.60 0.57
C LEU A 225 19.44 7.94 -0.20
N ARG A 226 18.51 8.26 -1.12
CA ARG A 226 18.47 9.60 -1.75
C ARG A 226 18.00 10.69 -0.80
N ARG A 227 17.29 10.34 0.28
CA ARG A 227 16.93 11.24 1.37
C ARG A 227 17.77 10.95 2.59
N GLY A 228 18.27 11.97 3.28
CA GLY A 228 19.07 11.77 4.48
C GLY A 228 18.24 11.20 5.64
N ARG A 229 18.87 10.47 6.57
CA ARG A 229 18.20 9.92 7.76
C ARG A 229 17.35 10.95 8.52
N GLY A 230 17.87 12.17 8.71
CA GLY A 230 17.19 13.25 9.42
C GLY A 230 15.87 13.69 8.79
N GLU A 231 15.65 13.39 7.51
CA GLU A 231 14.36 13.60 6.85
C GLU A 231 13.31 12.56 7.25
N TYR A 232 13.69 11.28 7.34
CA TYR A 232 12.82 10.23 7.87
C TYR A 232 12.48 10.46 9.33
N GLU A 233 13.44 10.92 10.13
CA GLU A 233 13.22 11.33 11.53
C GLU A 233 12.22 12.49 11.63
N ARG A 234 12.26 13.45 10.70
CA ARG A 234 11.30 14.56 10.63
C ARG A 234 9.89 14.07 10.37
N TYR A 235 9.72 13.14 9.42
CA TYR A 235 8.42 12.54 9.14
C TYR A 235 7.87 11.78 10.34
N ARG A 236 8.71 10.97 10.99
CA ARG A 236 8.30 10.23 12.20
C ARG A 236 7.91 11.19 13.32
N ARG A 237 8.69 12.24 13.51
CA ARG A 237 8.38 13.30 14.48
C ARG A 237 7.07 14.00 14.15
N TRP A 238 6.80 14.33 12.90
CA TRP A 238 5.52 14.90 12.49
C TRP A 238 4.33 14.00 12.84
N VAL A 239 4.44 12.69 12.57
CA VAL A 239 3.39 11.71 12.95
C VAL A 239 3.19 11.67 14.47
N LEU A 240 4.26 11.73 15.25
CA LEU A 240 4.17 11.75 16.72
C LEU A 240 3.53 13.04 17.24
N ASP A 241 3.97 14.19 16.74
CA ASP A 241 3.70 15.50 17.34
C ASP A 241 2.43 16.18 16.81
N THR A 242 1.93 15.77 15.64
CA THR A 242 0.72 16.37 15.04
C THR A 242 -0.51 16.20 15.93
N GLU A 243 -1.42 17.18 15.92
CA GLU A 243 -2.72 17.10 16.61
C GLU A 243 -3.70 16.14 15.91
N LEU A 244 -3.37 15.68 14.69
CA LEU A 244 -4.18 14.71 13.97
C LEU A 244 -4.22 13.37 14.72
N GLU A 245 -5.42 12.79 14.75
CA GLU A 245 -5.62 11.42 15.24
C GLU A 245 -4.83 10.39 14.41
N ASP A 246 -4.66 9.19 14.98
CA ASP A 246 -3.97 8.05 14.36
C ASP A 246 -4.36 7.81 12.89
N ARG A 247 -5.68 7.75 12.62
CA ARG A 247 -6.20 7.52 11.28
C ARG A 247 -5.92 8.65 10.30
N ALA A 248 -6.00 9.90 10.75
CA ALA A 248 -5.79 11.06 9.90
C ALA A 248 -4.31 11.24 9.55
N SER A 249 -3.44 11.11 10.56
CA SER A 249 -1.98 11.15 10.37
C SER A 249 -1.47 10.00 9.50
N GLY A 250 -1.96 8.77 9.72
CA GLY A 250 -1.64 7.63 8.86
C GLY A 250 -2.07 7.84 7.40
N ARG A 251 -3.25 8.43 7.17
CA ARG A 251 -3.74 8.73 5.81
C ARG A 251 -2.88 9.76 5.08
N VAL A 252 -2.34 10.76 5.80
CA VAL A 252 -1.37 11.70 5.21
C VAL A 252 -0.14 10.95 4.72
N MET A 253 0.42 10.05 5.53
CA MET A 253 1.59 9.26 5.15
C MET A 253 1.29 8.32 3.98
N GLU A 254 0.14 7.65 3.97
CA GLU A 254 -0.33 6.77 2.89
C GLU A 254 -0.26 7.47 1.52
N TYR A 255 -0.70 8.72 1.44
CA TYR A 255 -0.69 9.52 0.21
C TYR A 255 0.63 10.19 -0.12
N LEU A 256 1.64 10.05 0.73
CA LEU A 256 2.94 10.71 0.54
C LEU A 256 4.09 9.74 0.34
N TRP A 257 3.91 8.42 0.45
CA TRP A 257 5.01 7.46 0.29
C TRP A 257 5.76 7.62 -1.02
N HIS A 258 5.05 7.70 -2.15
CA HIS A 258 5.67 7.87 -3.45
C HIS A 258 6.48 9.18 -3.52
N VAL A 259 5.97 10.28 -2.96
CA VAL A 259 6.66 11.58 -2.88
C VAL A 259 7.87 11.53 -1.94
N ILE A 260 7.72 10.87 -0.78
CA ILE A 260 8.79 10.66 0.21
C ILE A 260 9.96 9.94 -0.44
N PHE A 261 9.68 8.94 -1.28
CA PHE A 261 10.70 8.24 -2.05
C PHE A 261 11.10 8.97 -3.33
N GLY A 262 10.52 10.13 -3.63
CA GLY A 262 10.95 11.06 -4.68
C GLY A 262 10.36 10.79 -6.05
N MET A 263 9.22 10.11 -6.12
CA MET A 263 8.38 10.04 -7.33
C MET A 263 7.62 11.35 -7.50
N GLU A 264 7.02 11.55 -8.69
CA GLU A 264 6.17 12.72 -8.97
C GLU A 264 4.97 12.80 -8.02
N THR A 265 4.43 13.99 -7.79
CA THR A 265 3.29 14.17 -6.87
C THR A 265 2.03 13.46 -7.35
N VAL A 266 1.91 13.27 -8.67
CA VAL A 266 0.94 12.37 -9.29
C VAL A 266 1.70 11.19 -9.90
N TYR A 267 1.74 10.06 -9.20
CA TYR A 267 2.37 8.82 -9.66
C TYR A 267 1.32 7.73 -9.92
N CYS A 268 0.78 7.75 -11.14
CA CYS A 268 -0.32 6.89 -11.58
C CYS A 268 0.02 6.25 -12.94
N PRO A 269 0.88 5.21 -12.97
CA PRO A 269 1.15 4.47 -14.20
C PRO A 269 -0.13 3.82 -14.72
N ASP A 270 -0.20 3.61 -16.03
CA ASP A 270 -1.27 2.82 -16.65
C ASP A 270 -1.42 1.45 -15.96
N GLU A 271 -2.65 0.99 -15.73
CA GLU A 271 -2.93 -0.20 -14.92
C GLU A 271 -2.30 -1.46 -15.54
N TYR A 272 -2.45 -1.65 -16.85
CA TYR A 272 -1.88 -2.80 -17.56
C TYR A 272 -0.35 -2.78 -17.49
N THR A 273 0.25 -1.61 -17.75
CA THR A 273 1.69 -1.41 -17.63
C THR A 273 2.18 -1.73 -16.22
N CYS A 274 1.45 -1.30 -15.19
CA CYS A 274 1.79 -1.60 -13.80
C CYS A 274 1.78 -3.11 -13.51
N TYR A 275 0.74 -3.86 -13.92
CA TYR A 275 0.70 -5.31 -13.70
C TYR A 275 1.85 -6.04 -14.43
N CYS A 276 2.20 -5.61 -15.65
CA CYS A 276 3.35 -6.11 -16.39
C CYS A 276 4.69 -5.84 -15.69
N ASP A 277 4.89 -4.61 -15.23
CA ASP A 277 6.16 -4.17 -14.65
C ASP A 277 6.38 -4.71 -13.24
N VAL A 278 5.35 -4.64 -12.40
CA VAL A 278 5.41 -5.06 -10.99
C VAL A 278 5.32 -6.56 -10.84
N TYR A 279 4.46 -7.23 -11.61
CA TYR A 279 4.12 -8.64 -11.42
C TYR A 279 4.41 -9.55 -12.61
N GLY A 280 4.83 -9.00 -13.76
CA GLY A 280 5.01 -9.78 -14.99
C GLY A 280 3.70 -10.28 -15.60
N GLN A 281 2.56 -9.70 -15.21
CA GLN A 281 1.23 -10.10 -15.66
C GLN A 281 0.82 -9.22 -16.85
N CYS A 282 1.22 -9.67 -18.03
CA CYS A 282 0.81 -9.17 -19.33
C CYS A 282 -0.12 -10.19 -20.00
#